data_AF-A0A2H0QE83-F1
#
_entry.id   AF-A0A2H0QE83-F1
#
_cell.length_a   1.000
_cell.length_b   1.000
_cell.length_c   1.000
_cell.angle_alpha   90.00
_cell.angle_beta   90.00
_cell.angle_gamma   90.00
#
_symmetry.space_group_name_H-M   'P 1'
#
loop_
_entity.id
_entity.type
_entity.pdbx_description
1 polymer ?
#
loop_
_entity_poly.entity_id
_entity_poly.type
_entity_poly.pdbx_seq_one_letter_code
_entity_poly.pdbx_strand_id
1 'polypeptide(L)'
;MKKHVLIATGLAVLSTSAFATKARMTSLGQSSTYGSQYLQDTRNIFRNASEVNAMKNYVVTEWGPNTTAEGGFFREAGSFSYGLYMGSEINTFNTERTTAAQLGHTFTNTFLKHDNSLDLFFAGDAGVEWGARVHYANGKDEQTVATVAHKHSALGLGLGMGMGDIKAYFNMTLNDKSEGADATGDKFEAKDMLAGASYNWMGYVFSAEYAANGYEVTPTGIAKGEVKNTDLTIAVGKTKEISATSRMNWDVNYNTGDAKTKNVAGAAETKTKHTNLPVTIGFETDATSWLVLRGSVSQKVLFNETKDNNGKKKTNADTTSVIGGATLNFGKLKVDGSLEGSNAAGGKLNASTLLANVAVHYWF
;
A
#
# COMPACT_ATOMS: atom_id res chain seq x y z
N MET A 1 1.52 -26.38 45.22
CA MET A 1 1.17 -24.94 45.08
C MET A 1 1.85 -24.41 43.83
N LYS A 2 1.12 -24.37 42.71
CA LYS A 2 1.65 -23.99 41.39
C LYS A 2 1.58 -22.47 41.28
N LYS A 3 2.73 -21.82 41.11
CA LYS A 3 2.83 -20.36 40.95
C LYS A 3 2.40 -19.98 39.54
N HIS A 4 1.39 -19.12 39.43
CA HIS A 4 0.95 -18.52 38.19
C HIS A 4 2.05 -17.62 37.62
N VAL A 5 2.65 -18.02 36.51
CA VAL A 5 3.46 -17.13 35.67
C VAL A 5 2.48 -16.39 34.79
N LEU A 6 2.14 -15.18 35.23
CA LEU A 6 1.39 -14.20 34.45
C LEU A 6 2.36 -13.66 33.39
N ILE A 7 2.28 -14.20 32.18
CA ILE A 7 3.02 -13.71 31.01
C ILE A 7 2.38 -12.38 30.60
N ALA A 8 2.80 -11.31 31.28
CA ALA A 8 2.58 -9.92 30.90
C ALA A 8 3.77 -9.47 30.03
N THR A 9 3.93 -10.08 28.87
CA THR A 9 4.84 -9.57 27.83
C THR A 9 4.08 -8.58 26.97
N GLY A 10 4.42 -7.30 27.11
CA GLY A 10 4.25 -6.36 26.01
C GLY A 10 2.97 -5.54 26.01
N LEU A 11 2.51 -5.04 27.16
CA LEU A 11 1.91 -3.70 27.18
C LEU A 11 3.06 -2.71 26.95
N ALA A 12 3.60 -2.69 25.74
CA ALA A 12 4.31 -1.50 25.29
C ALA A 12 3.28 -0.38 25.42
N VAL A 13 3.64 0.66 26.17
CA VAL A 13 2.98 1.95 26.02
C VAL A 13 3.20 2.31 24.56
N LEU A 14 2.26 1.90 23.71
CA LEU A 14 2.07 2.44 22.39
C LEU A 14 1.76 3.89 22.70
N SER A 15 2.80 4.74 22.68
CA SER A 15 2.55 6.15 22.62
C SER A 15 1.65 6.27 21.41
N THR A 16 0.43 6.71 21.66
CA THR A 16 -0.53 7.03 20.61
C THR A 16 -0.01 8.17 19.75
N SER A 17 1.30 8.45 19.67
CA SER A 17 1.86 9.69 19.15
C SER A 17 1.76 9.78 17.62
N ALA A 18 1.58 8.68 16.88
CA ALA A 18 1.12 8.72 15.48
C ALA A 18 0.76 7.31 14.97
N PHE A 19 -0.52 6.96 14.90
CA PHE A 19 -0.95 5.89 13.98
C PHE A 19 -0.99 6.52 12.60
N ALA A 20 -0.21 6.00 11.66
CA ALA A 20 0.07 6.62 10.38
C ALA A 20 -1.09 6.52 9.42
N THR A 21 -1.15 7.62 8.74
CA THR A 21 -1.80 7.81 7.48
C THR A 21 -0.90 7.26 6.38
N LYS A 22 -1.33 7.36 5.13
CA LYS A 22 -0.42 7.27 3.97
C LYS A 22 0.84 8.12 4.18
N ALA A 23 0.70 9.30 4.79
CA ALA A 23 1.79 10.25 5.00
C ALA A 23 2.91 9.70 5.91
N ARG A 24 2.61 9.24 7.14
CA ARG A 24 3.67 8.67 8.00
C ARG A 24 4.27 7.38 7.43
N MET A 25 3.50 6.52 6.76
CA MET A 25 4.08 5.36 6.05
C MET A 25 5.08 5.79 4.99
N THR A 26 4.71 6.73 4.11
CA THR A 26 5.62 7.25 3.08
C THR A 26 6.85 7.92 3.70
N SER A 27 6.69 8.75 4.75
CA SER A 27 7.81 9.42 5.39
C SER A 27 8.81 8.48 6.08
N LEU A 28 8.36 7.30 6.49
CA LEU A 28 9.22 6.25 7.07
C LEU A 28 9.72 5.23 6.02
N GLY A 29 9.52 5.51 4.73
CA GLY A 29 10.00 4.67 3.62
C GLY A 29 9.20 3.38 3.48
N GLN A 30 7.96 3.36 3.96
CA GLN A 30 7.05 2.20 3.95
C GLN A 30 5.99 2.34 2.85
N SER A 31 5.26 1.25 2.59
CA SER A 31 4.16 1.27 1.63
C SER A 31 3.00 2.14 2.14
N SER A 32 2.63 3.17 1.40
CA SER A 32 1.40 3.94 1.63
C SER A 32 0.14 3.15 1.26
N THR A 33 0.24 2.13 0.42
CA THR A 33 -0.91 1.32 0.01
C THR A 33 -1.31 0.33 1.08
N TYR A 34 -0.34 -0.44 1.59
CA TYR A 34 -0.56 -1.60 2.47
C TYR A 34 0.04 -1.42 3.87
N GLY A 35 0.71 -0.30 4.16
CA GLY A 35 1.41 -0.13 5.42
C GLY A 35 2.66 -1.01 5.54
N SER A 36 3.04 -1.35 6.76
CA SER A 36 4.30 -2.03 7.11
C SER A 36 4.07 -3.35 7.87
N GLN A 37 5.03 -4.26 7.76
CA GLN A 37 5.05 -5.52 8.52
C GLN A 37 5.59 -5.33 9.96
N TYR A 38 6.39 -4.29 10.19
CA TYR A 38 7.16 -4.07 11.43
C TYR A 38 6.91 -2.71 12.08
N LEU A 39 6.27 -1.78 11.36
CA LEU A 39 5.73 -0.56 11.93
C LEU A 39 4.23 -0.72 12.11
N GLN A 40 3.76 -0.50 13.34
CA GLN A 40 2.34 -0.55 13.67
C GLN A 40 1.64 0.71 13.21
N ASP A 41 0.49 0.49 12.56
CA ASP A 41 -0.15 1.53 11.81
C ASP A 41 -1.61 1.28 11.41
N THR A 42 -2.41 2.34 11.29
CA THR A 42 -3.78 2.24 10.77
C THR A 42 -3.82 1.76 9.33
N ARG A 43 -2.78 2.01 8.52
CA ARG A 43 -2.72 1.51 7.14
C ARG A 43 -2.54 -0.01 7.06
N ASN A 44 -2.07 -0.67 8.12
CA ASN A 44 -1.82 -2.10 8.10
C ASN A 44 -3.09 -2.94 7.94
N ILE A 45 -4.27 -2.39 8.23
CA ILE A 45 -5.57 -3.05 8.04
C ILE A 45 -5.79 -3.51 6.58
N PHE A 46 -5.19 -2.80 5.62
CA PHE A 46 -5.32 -3.12 4.20
C PHE A 46 -4.42 -4.28 3.77
N ARG A 47 -3.34 -4.51 4.50
CA ARG A 47 -2.44 -5.66 4.31
C ARG A 47 -2.98 -6.87 5.03
N ASN A 48 -3.30 -6.71 6.31
CA ASN A 48 -3.83 -7.75 7.17
C ASN A 48 -5.11 -7.26 7.84
N ALA A 49 -6.26 -7.76 7.39
CA ALA A 49 -7.56 -7.34 7.91
C ALA A 49 -7.75 -7.66 9.40
N SER A 50 -6.97 -8.56 10.01
CA SER A 50 -7.04 -8.81 11.46
C SER A 50 -6.53 -7.63 12.28
N GLU A 51 -5.74 -6.72 11.71
CA GLU A 51 -5.23 -5.54 12.40
C GLU A 51 -6.35 -4.58 12.83
N VAL A 52 -7.56 -4.73 12.29
CA VAL A 52 -8.75 -3.99 12.73
C VAL A 52 -9.09 -4.29 14.21
N ASN A 53 -8.66 -5.44 14.74
CA ASN A 53 -8.77 -5.73 16.18
C ASN A 53 -7.90 -4.81 17.05
N ALA A 54 -6.75 -4.37 16.53
CA ALA A 54 -5.83 -3.45 17.20
C ALA A 54 -6.07 -1.97 16.82
N MET A 55 -6.54 -1.72 15.59
CA MET A 55 -6.76 -0.40 15.01
C MET A 55 -8.26 -0.11 14.95
N LYS A 56 -8.81 0.35 16.06
CA LYS A 56 -10.24 0.61 16.24
C LYS A 56 -10.49 1.90 16.98
N ASN A 57 -11.73 2.37 16.92
CA ASN A 57 -12.20 3.58 17.57
C ASN A 57 -11.59 4.87 16.99
N TYR A 58 -11.63 5.00 15.67
CA TYR A 58 -11.18 6.21 14.99
C TYR A 58 -11.96 6.54 13.71
N VAL A 59 -11.89 7.80 13.32
CA VAL A 59 -12.19 8.29 11.97
C VAL A 59 -10.89 8.76 11.33
N VAL A 60 -10.72 8.51 10.04
CA VAL A 60 -9.64 9.03 9.22
C VAL A 60 -10.18 9.62 7.93
N THR A 61 -9.57 10.72 7.49
CA THR A 61 -9.77 11.29 6.15
C THR A 61 -8.41 11.71 5.61
N GLU A 62 -8.11 11.37 4.36
CA GLU A 62 -6.83 11.61 3.69
C GLU A 62 -7.08 12.28 2.34
N TRP A 63 -6.26 13.27 1.98
CA TRP A 63 -6.34 13.96 0.69
C TRP A 63 -5.01 14.60 0.29
N GLY A 64 -4.83 14.88 -0.99
CA GLY A 64 -3.66 15.58 -1.48
C GLY A 64 -3.65 15.76 -3.00
N PRO A 65 -2.69 16.51 -3.57
CA PRO A 65 -2.63 16.79 -5.00
C PRO A 65 -2.35 15.54 -5.85
N ASN A 66 -1.80 14.48 -5.24
CA ASN A 66 -1.45 13.22 -5.90
C ASN A 66 -2.20 12.02 -5.29
N THR A 67 -3.22 12.25 -4.47
CA THR A 67 -4.05 11.19 -3.89
C THR A 67 -5.53 11.53 -4.06
N THR A 68 -6.33 10.54 -4.45
CA THR A 68 -7.79 10.70 -4.39
C THR A 68 -8.21 10.81 -2.93
N ALA A 69 -9.17 11.69 -2.64
CA ALA A 69 -9.67 11.86 -1.29
C ALA A 69 -10.30 10.55 -0.81
N GLU A 70 -9.86 10.09 0.36
CA GLU A 70 -10.27 8.82 0.94
C GLU A 70 -10.47 8.95 2.45
N GLY A 71 -11.10 7.96 3.08
CA GLY A 71 -11.31 8.00 4.51
C GLY A 71 -12.11 6.83 5.03
N GLY A 72 -12.11 6.65 6.35
CA GLY A 72 -12.80 5.53 6.97
C GLY A 72 -13.17 5.77 8.42
N PHE A 73 -14.01 4.88 8.90
CA PHE A 73 -14.49 4.83 10.28
C PHE A 73 -14.35 3.40 10.79
N PHE A 74 -13.77 3.26 11.97
CA PHE A 74 -13.51 1.96 12.60
C PHE A 74 -13.93 1.98 14.06
N ARG A 75 -14.60 0.92 14.50
CA ARG A 75 -15.19 0.84 15.84
C ARG A 75 -15.31 -0.60 16.30
N GLU A 76 -15.34 -0.78 17.61
CA GLU A 76 -15.70 -2.05 18.23
C GLU A 76 -17.18 -2.14 18.60
N ALA A 77 -17.72 -3.36 18.53
CA ALA A 77 -19.00 -3.75 19.09
C ALA A 77 -18.83 -5.11 19.78
N GLY A 78 -18.70 -5.09 21.11
CA GLY A 78 -18.46 -6.29 21.90
C GLY A 78 -17.11 -6.92 21.55
N SER A 79 -17.14 -8.21 21.18
CA SER A 79 -15.93 -8.97 20.79
C SER A 79 -15.51 -8.80 19.34
N PHE A 80 -16.19 -7.94 18.59
CA PHE A 80 -15.92 -7.70 17.18
C PHE A 80 -15.47 -6.27 16.93
N SER A 81 -14.64 -6.10 15.91
CA SER A 81 -14.26 -4.81 15.36
C SER A 81 -14.72 -4.75 13.91
N TYR A 82 -15.20 -3.58 13.49
CA TYR A 82 -15.68 -3.36 12.13
C TYR A 82 -15.27 -1.98 11.65
N GLY A 83 -15.30 -1.81 10.34
CA GLY A 83 -15.10 -0.51 9.75
C GLY A 83 -15.57 -0.44 8.31
N LEU A 84 -15.66 0.79 7.85
CA LEU A 84 -15.88 1.10 6.45
C LEU A 84 -14.79 2.08 6.01
N TYR A 85 -14.38 1.98 4.76
CA TYR A 85 -13.43 2.89 4.16
C TYR A 85 -13.89 3.20 2.73
N MET A 86 -13.77 4.45 2.33
CA MET A 86 -14.26 4.98 1.06
C MET A 86 -13.14 5.62 0.28
N GLY A 87 -13.18 5.52 -1.04
CA GLY A 87 -12.23 6.17 -1.94
C GLY A 87 -10.84 5.56 -1.94
N SER A 88 -10.67 4.35 -1.39
CA SER A 88 -9.37 3.66 -1.41
C SER A 88 -8.89 3.43 -2.84
N GLU A 89 -7.63 3.74 -3.10
CA GLU A 89 -6.98 3.50 -4.39
C GLU A 89 -6.09 2.25 -4.39
N ILE A 90 -6.44 1.25 -3.58
CA ILE A 90 -5.66 0.02 -3.51
C ILE A 90 -5.91 -0.79 -4.77
N ASN A 91 -4.83 -1.09 -5.50
CA ASN A 91 -4.83 -1.93 -6.70
C ASN A 91 -5.72 -1.43 -7.85
N THR A 92 -5.92 -0.12 -7.99
CA THR A 92 -6.88 0.43 -8.96
C THR A 92 -6.35 0.53 -10.40
N PHE A 93 -5.03 0.53 -10.60
CA PHE A 93 -4.37 0.76 -11.90
C PHE A 93 -4.91 2.02 -12.63
N ASN A 94 -5.30 3.05 -11.88
CA ASN A 94 -5.95 4.25 -12.42
C ASN A 94 -5.04 5.06 -13.37
N THR A 95 -3.73 5.09 -13.10
CA THR A 95 -2.74 5.71 -13.98
C THR A 95 -2.73 5.04 -15.34
N GLU A 96 -2.71 3.71 -15.36
CA GLU A 96 -2.70 2.92 -16.58
C GLU A 96 -4.01 3.14 -17.35
N ARG A 97 -5.17 3.00 -16.68
CA ARG A 97 -6.51 3.19 -17.27
C ARG A 97 -6.67 4.54 -18.00
N THR A 98 -6.08 5.60 -17.44
CA THR A 98 -6.23 6.98 -17.93
C THR A 98 -5.07 7.49 -18.77
N THR A 99 -4.05 6.66 -19.02
CA THR A 99 -3.01 6.98 -20.00
C THR A 99 -3.52 6.65 -21.40
N ALA A 100 -3.43 7.59 -22.34
CA ALA A 100 -3.89 7.40 -23.72
C ALA A 100 -3.07 6.32 -24.48
N ALA A 101 -1.74 6.32 -24.29
CA ALA A 101 -0.86 5.34 -24.90
C ALA A 101 -0.65 4.14 -23.96
N GLN A 102 -1.29 3.01 -24.27
CA GLN A 102 -1.20 1.78 -23.49
C GLN A 102 -0.65 0.65 -24.35
N LEU A 103 0.47 0.04 -23.90
CA LEU A 103 1.02 -1.19 -24.49
C LEU A 103 1.18 -1.13 -26.02
N GLY A 104 1.61 0.02 -26.54
CA GLY A 104 1.83 0.26 -27.97
C GLY A 104 0.57 0.62 -28.77
N HIS A 105 -0.60 0.72 -28.14
CA HIS A 105 -1.83 1.24 -28.73
C HIS A 105 -2.14 2.63 -28.17
N THR A 106 -2.77 3.51 -28.95
CA THR A 106 -3.18 4.85 -28.49
C THR A 106 -4.68 4.97 -28.61
N PHE A 107 -5.35 5.19 -27.48
CA PHE A 107 -6.77 5.50 -27.44
C PHE A 107 -6.98 7.00 -27.53
N THR A 108 -8.08 7.41 -28.17
CA THR A 108 -8.53 8.81 -28.20
C THR A 108 -9.26 9.16 -26.90
N ASN A 109 -10.09 8.23 -26.41
CA ASN A 109 -10.76 8.30 -25.11
C ASN A 109 -10.24 7.17 -24.23
N THR A 110 -9.97 7.48 -22.97
CA THR A 110 -9.40 6.51 -22.03
C THR A 110 -10.47 5.71 -21.30
N PHE A 111 -10.05 4.65 -20.63
CA PHE A 111 -10.95 3.85 -19.80
C PHE A 111 -11.42 4.64 -18.57
N LEU A 112 -12.59 4.27 -18.04
CA LEU A 112 -13.07 4.86 -16.81
C LEU A 112 -12.16 4.44 -15.65
N LYS A 113 -11.84 5.41 -14.78
CA LYS A 113 -11.10 5.15 -13.54
C LYS A 113 -11.89 4.21 -12.64
N HIS A 114 -11.16 3.36 -11.93
CA HIS A 114 -11.65 2.69 -10.75
C HIS A 114 -11.75 3.72 -9.61
N ASP A 115 -12.91 4.37 -9.53
CA ASP A 115 -13.28 5.32 -8.48
C ASP A 115 -14.53 4.85 -7.70
N ASN A 116 -14.91 5.60 -6.66
CA ASN A 116 -16.05 5.31 -5.79
C ASN A 116 -15.96 3.94 -5.08
N SER A 117 -14.75 3.58 -4.66
CA SER A 117 -14.50 2.35 -3.91
C SER A 117 -15.08 2.41 -2.50
N LEU A 118 -15.57 1.26 -2.05
CA LEU A 118 -16.05 0.97 -0.70
C LEU A 118 -15.36 -0.31 -0.21
N ASP A 119 -14.60 -0.20 0.87
CA ASP A 119 -14.08 -1.34 1.62
C ASP A 119 -14.89 -1.51 2.91
N LEU A 120 -15.34 -2.73 3.16
CA LEU A 120 -15.99 -3.13 4.40
C LEU A 120 -15.06 -4.08 5.16
N PHE A 121 -14.84 -3.79 6.43
CA PHE A 121 -13.98 -4.56 7.32
C PHE A 121 -14.78 -5.19 8.44
N PHE A 122 -14.48 -6.46 8.73
CA PHE A 122 -15.01 -7.15 9.88
C PHE A 122 -13.94 -8.06 10.48
N ALA A 123 -13.74 -7.96 11.79
CA ALA A 123 -12.69 -8.66 12.51
C ALA A 123 -13.18 -9.10 13.89
N GLY A 124 -12.56 -10.13 14.42
CA GLY A 124 -12.82 -10.60 15.77
C GLY A 124 -11.59 -11.26 16.39
N ASP A 125 -11.68 -11.47 17.69
CA ASP A 125 -10.71 -12.22 18.47
C ASP A 125 -11.44 -13.34 19.23
N ALA A 126 -11.11 -14.57 18.88
CA ALA A 126 -11.59 -15.78 19.53
C ALA A 126 -10.43 -16.67 19.99
N GLY A 127 -9.34 -16.07 20.48
CA GLY A 127 -8.07 -16.73 20.80
C GLY A 127 -7.09 -16.78 19.61
N VAL A 128 -7.61 -16.48 18.42
CA VAL A 128 -6.87 -16.10 17.22
C VAL A 128 -7.54 -14.83 16.70
N GLU A 129 -6.75 -13.79 16.45
CA GLU A 129 -7.24 -12.60 15.78
C GLU A 129 -7.48 -12.95 14.32
N TRP A 130 -8.64 -12.61 13.79
CA TRP A 130 -8.96 -12.79 12.38
C TRP A 130 -9.68 -11.56 11.85
N GLY A 131 -9.60 -11.37 10.54
CA GLY A 131 -10.34 -10.31 9.87
C GLY A 131 -10.56 -10.59 8.39
N ALA A 132 -11.60 -9.96 7.86
CA ALA A 132 -11.97 -9.98 6.47
C ALA A 132 -12.24 -8.56 5.97
N ARG A 133 -11.89 -8.33 4.71
CA ARG A 133 -12.16 -7.11 3.96
C ARG A 133 -12.87 -7.48 2.67
N VAL A 134 -13.98 -6.81 2.37
CA VAL A 134 -14.61 -6.87 1.04
C VAL A 134 -14.46 -5.50 0.40
N HIS A 135 -13.89 -5.49 -0.80
CA HIS A 135 -13.71 -4.29 -1.60
C HIS A 135 -14.69 -4.29 -2.77
N TYR A 136 -15.38 -3.18 -3.00
CA TYR A 136 -16.33 -3.02 -4.09
C TYR A 136 -16.21 -1.64 -4.73
N ALA A 137 -16.25 -1.57 -6.05
CA ALA A 137 -16.39 -0.31 -6.78
C ALA A 137 -17.20 -0.52 -8.06
N ASN A 138 -17.94 0.51 -8.47
CA ASN A 138 -18.67 0.52 -9.74
C ASN A 138 -18.86 1.96 -10.21
N GLY A 139 -18.85 2.17 -11.51
CA GLY A 139 -19.18 3.44 -12.13
C GLY A 139 -19.55 3.28 -13.59
N LYS A 140 -20.24 4.30 -14.10
CA LYS A 140 -20.68 4.38 -15.47
C LYS A 140 -20.73 5.84 -15.89
N ASP A 141 -20.26 6.11 -17.10
CA ASP A 141 -20.36 7.40 -17.75
C ASP A 141 -21.00 7.23 -19.14
N GLU A 142 -22.14 7.89 -19.33
CA GLU A 142 -22.88 7.94 -20.60
C GLU A 142 -22.95 9.37 -21.17
N GLN A 143 -22.26 10.33 -20.56
CA GLN A 143 -22.32 11.75 -20.91
C GLN A 143 -21.14 12.18 -21.78
N THR A 144 -19.96 11.62 -21.57
CA THR A 144 -18.70 12.17 -22.10
C THR A 144 -18.41 11.81 -23.57
N VAL A 145 -18.99 10.71 -24.10
CA VAL A 145 -18.87 10.32 -25.52
C VAL A 145 -20.22 9.80 -26.01
N ALA A 146 -20.89 10.56 -26.90
CA ALA A 146 -22.30 10.34 -27.28
C ALA A 146 -22.64 8.95 -27.90
N THR A 147 -21.64 8.09 -28.15
CA THR A 147 -21.81 6.80 -28.84
C THR A 147 -21.25 5.58 -28.10
N VAL A 148 -20.45 5.75 -27.04
CA VAL A 148 -19.84 4.63 -26.28
C VAL A 148 -20.06 4.87 -24.79
N ALA A 149 -20.69 3.91 -24.11
CA ALA A 149 -20.85 3.97 -22.67
C ALA A 149 -19.60 3.43 -21.96
N HIS A 150 -19.00 4.25 -21.10
CA HIS A 150 -17.83 3.87 -20.30
C HIS A 150 -18.33 3.24 -18.99
N LYS A 151 -17.74 2.13 -18.56
CA LYS A 151 -18.11 1.44 -17.31
C LYS A 151 -16.88 0.99 -16.56
N HIS A 152 -16.96 0.89 -15.24
CA HIS A 152 -16.03 0.12 -14.43
C HIS A 152 -16.73 -0.68 -13.35
N SER A 153 -16.14 -1.80 -12.97
CA SER A 153 -16.59 -2.61 -11.82
C SER A 153 -15.39 -3.33 -11.21
N ALA A 154 -15.30 -3.32 -9.88
CA ALA A 154 -14.29 -4.04 -9.14
C ALA A 154 -14.87 -4.74 -7.91
N LEU A 155 -14.30 -5.91 -7.61
CA LEU A 155 -14.59 -6.71 -6.43
C LEU A 155 -13.28 -7.33 -5.94
N GLY A 156 -12.99 -7.19 -4.64
CA GLY A 156 -11.81 -7.74 -4.01
C GLY A 156 -12.10 -8.35 -2.64
N LEU A 157 -11.20 -9.22 -2.21
CA LEU A 157 -11.23 -9.88 -0.90
C LEU A 157 -9.88 -9.72 -0.21
N GLY A 158 -9.90 -9.37 1.07
CA GLY A 158 -8.76 -9.43 1.97
C GLY A 158 -9.08 -10.30 3.17
N LEU A 159 -8.14 -11.13 3.59
CA LEU A 159 -8.22 -12.01 4.74
C LEU A 159 -6.97 -11.83 5.59
N GLY A 160 -7.14 -11.97 6.89
CA GLY A 160 -6.10 -11.69 7.85
C GLY A 160 -6.20 -12.56 9.09
N MET A 161 -5.06 -12.93 9.65
CA MET A 161 -4.97 -13.58 10.95
C MET A 161 -3.74 -13.17 11.74
N GLY A 162 -3.86 -13.24 13.06
CA GLY A 162 -2.81 -13.06 14.05
C GLY A 162 -2.93 -14.09 15.16
N MET A 163 -1.85 -14.81 15.45
CA MET A 163 -1.77 -15.77 16.54
C MET A 163 -0.41 -15.69 17.23
N GLY A 164 -0.40 -15.13 18.45
CA GLY A 164 0.84 -14.86 19.18
C GLY A 164 1.77 -13.96 18.36
N ASP A 165 2.98 -14.46 18.08
CA ASP A 165 3.99 -13.73 17.32
C ASP A 165 3.86 -13.89 15.79
N ILE A 166 2.89 -14.67 15.30
CA ILE A 166 2.70 -14.94 13.88
C ILE A 166 1.54 -14.12 13.33
N LYS A 167 1.72 -13.52 12.17
CA LYS A 167 0.66 -12.89 11.37
C LYS A 167 0.67 -13.46 9.95
N ALA A 168 -0.50 -13.63 9.36
CA ALA A 168 -0.62 -14.06 7.97
C ALA A 168 -1.81 -13.35 7.31
N TYR A 169 -1.72 -13.15 6.00
CA TYR A 169 -2.74 -12.43 5.26
C TYR A 169 -2.77 -12.87 3.78
N PHE A 170 -3.92 -12.63 3.16
CA PHE A 170 -4.17 -12.89 1.76
C PHE A 170 -5.12 -11.82 1.20
N ASN A 171 -4.71 -11.11 0.17
CA ASN A 171 -5.53 -10.14 -0.56
C ASN A 171 -5.58 -10.54 -2.02
N MET A 172 -6.74 -10.38 -2.66
CA MET A 172 -6.92 -10.71 -4.06
C MET A 172 -8.04 -9.86 -4.68
N THR A 173 -7.78 -9.38 -5.88
CA THR A 173 -8.81 -8.81 -6.77
C THR A 173 -9.52 -9.97 -7.48
N LEU A 174 -10.82 -10.12 -7.24
CA LEU A 174 -11.66 -11.15 -7.85
C LEU A 174 -12.12 -10.73 -9.25
N ASN A 175 -12.41 -9.44 -9.40
CA ASN A 175 -12.76 -8.80 -10.66
C ASN A 175 -12.29 -7.35 -10.60
N ASP A 176 -11.67 -6.85 -11.66
CA ASP A 176 -11.51 -5.41 -11.87
C ASP A 176 -11.48 -5.15 -13.37
N LYS A 177 -12.48 -4.44 -13.86
CA LYS A 177 -12.72 -4.27 -15.29
C LYS A 177 -13.24 -2.89 -15.60
N SER A 178 -12.74 -2.29 -16.68
CA SER A 178 -13.37 -1.16 -17.35
C SER A 178 -13.64 -1.47 -18.82
N GLU A 179 -14.75 -0.95 -19.33
CA GLU A 179 -15.21 -1.14 -20.71
C GLU A 179 -15.48 0.20 -21.37
N GLY A 180 -15.34 0.23 -22.70
CA GLY A 180 -15.83 1.32 -23.54
C GLY A 180 -14.88 2.51 -23.60
N ALA A 181 -13.64 2.32 -24.06
CA ALA A 181 -12.69 3.40 -24.36
C ALA A 181 -13.07 4.12 -25.67
N ASP A 182 -12.52 3.72 -26.81
CA ASP A 182 -12.89 4.28 -28.12
C ASP A 182 -14.08 3.54 -28.76
N ALA A 183 -14.25 2.26 -28.40
CA ALA A 183 -15.32 1.40 -28.88
C ALA A 183 -15.92 0.54 -27.74
N THR A 184 -17.18 0.15 -27.89
CA THR A 184 -17.91 -0.69 -26.91
C THR A 184 -17.21 -2.01 -26.58
N GLY A 185 -16.42 -2.54 -27.51
CA GLY A 185 -15.67 -3.79 -27.31
C GLY A 185 -14.36 -3.63 -26.56
N ASP A 186 -13.90 -2.40 -26.31
CA ASP A 186 -12.62 -2.14 -25.67
C ASP A 186 -12.69 -2.48 -24.19
N LYS A 187 -11.67 -3.18 -23.69
CA LYS A 187 -11.62 -3.65 -22.29
C LYS A 187 -10.26 -3.39 -21.66
N PHE A 188 -10.31 -3.00 -20.40
CA PHE A 188 -9.19 -3.01 -19.46
C PHE A 188 -9.53 -3.95 -18.32
N GLU A 189 -8.71 -4.95 -18.04
CA GLU A 189 -8.93 -5.92 -16.98
C GLU A 189 -7.69 -6.00 -16.08
N ALA A 190 -7.85 -5.81 -14.77
CA ALA A 190 -6.76 -5.87 -13.81
C ALA A 190 -6.92 -7.03 -12.83
N LYS A 191 -5.78 -7.56 -12.37
CA LYS A 191 -5.70 -8.59 -11.33
C LYS A 191 -4.56 -8.26 -10.38
N ASP A 192 -4.80 -8.52 -9.11
CA ASP A 192 -3.82 -8.41 -8.05
C ASP A 192 -4.03 -9.53 -7.04
N MET A 193 -2.92 -10.02 -6.48
CA MET A 193 -2.89 -10.96 -5.39
C MET A 193 -1.67 -10.66 -4.52
N LEU A 194 -1.88 -10.63 -3.20
CA LEU A 194 -0.85 -10.41 -2.21
C LEU A 194 -1.03 -11.40 -1.07
N ALA A 195 -0.06 -12.27 -0.85
CA ALA A 195 -0.09 -13.26 0.22
C ALA A 195 1.20 -13.22 1.01
N GLY A 196 1.12 -13.33 2.33
CA GLY A 196 2.34 -13.39 3.12
C GLY A 196 2.12 -13.68 4.58
N ALA A 197 3.24 -13.81 5.28
CA ALA A 197 3.29 -14.07 6.70
C ALA A 197 4.48 -13.38 7.34
N SER A 198 4.37 -13.10 8.64
CA SER A 198 5.44 -12.55 9.45
C SER A 198 5.51 -13.24 10.81
N TYR A 199 6.71 -13.22 11.40
CA TYR A 199 7.00 -13.77 12.71
C TYR A 199 7.84 -12.78 13.51
N ASN A 200 7.35 -12.41 14.70
CA ASN A 200 8.07 -11.56 15.64
C ASN A 200 8.95 -12.41 16.54
N TRP A 201 10.26 -12.16 16.50
CA TRP A 201 11.23 -12.81 17.37
C TRP A 201 12.13 -11.77 18.03
N MET A 202 12.00 -11.59 19.35
CA MET A 202 12.79 -10.63 20.13
C MET A 202 12.74 -9.19 19.57
N GLY A 203 11.56 -8.80 19.07
CA GLY A 203 11.30 -7.50 18.47
C GLY A 203 11.85 -7.33 17.05
N TYR A 204 12.43 -8.37 16.45
CA TYR A 204 12.68 -8.44 15.01
C TYR A 204 11.49 -9.08 14.34
N VAL A 205 10.96 -8.47 13.28
CA VAL A 205 9.92 -9.09 12.46
C VAL A 205 10.57 -9.64 11.21
N PHE A 206 10.47 -10.95 11.02
CA PHE A 206 10.83 -11.63 9.78
C PHE A 206 9.56 -11.81 8.96
N SER A 207 9.60 -11.56 7.66
CA SER A 207 8.43 -11.76 6.80
C SER A 207 8.79 -12.32 5.44
N ALA A 208 7.84 -13.04 4.85
CA ALA A 208 7.86 -13.47 3.47
C ALA A 208 6.52 -13.07 2.81
N GLU A 209 6.61 -12.51 1.61
CA GLU A 209 5.47 -11.94 0.90
C GLU A 209 5.60 -12.27 -0.59
N TYR A 210 4.51 -12.74 -1.18
CA TYR A 210 4.37 -12.99 -2.60
C TYR A 210 3.30 -12.08 -3.17
N ALA A 211 3.66 -11.30 -4.19
CA ALA A 211 2.76 -10.44 -4.92
C ALA A 211 2.70 -10.88 -6.38
N ALA A 212 1.49 -10.93 -6.95
CA ALA A 212 1.28 -11.14 -8.38
C ALA A 212 0.22 -10.16 -8.87
N ASN A 213 0.57 -9.30 -9.80
CA ASN A 213 -0.32 -8.25 -10.29
C ASN A 213 -0.13 -7.97 -11.76
N GLY A 214 -1.09 -7.29 -12.37
CA GLY A 214 -1.03 -6.99 -13.78
C GLY A 214 -2.35 -6.51 -14.35
N TYR A 215 -2.30 -6.10 -15.60
CA TYR A 215 -3.47 -5.67 -16.34
C TYR A 215 -3.38 -6.10 -17.81
N GLU A 216 -4.55 -6.25 -18.42
CA GLU A 216 -4.74 -6.57 -19.82
C GLU A 216 -5.52 -5.45 -20.49
N VAL A 217 -5.12 -5.13 -21.72
CA VAL A 217 -5.83 -4.15 -22.57
C VAL A 217 -6.22 -4.85 -23.86
N THR A 218 -7.51 -4.84 -24.17
CA THR A 218 -8.06 -5.45 -25.37
C THR A 218 -8.81 -4.39 -26.18
N PRO A 219 -8.18 -3.75 -27.16
CA PRO A 219 -8.87 -2.91 -28.12
C PRO A 219 -9.73 -3.76 -29.07
N THR A 220 -10.85 -3.22 -29.52
CA THR A 220 -11.82 -3.91 -30.37
C THR A 220 -11.18 -4.33 -31.69
N GLY A 221 -11.26 -5.63 -32.00
CA GLY A 221 -10.73 -6.18 -33.26
C GLY A 221 -9.21 -6.31 -33.31
N ILE A 222 -8.49 -6.02 -32.21
CA ILE A 222 -7.04 -6.12 -32.12
C ILE A 222 -6.65 -7.12 -31.03
N ALA A 223 -5.54 -7.83 -31.21
CA ALA A 223 -5.02 -8.75 -30.21
C ALA A 223 -4.65 -8.01 -28.91
N LYS A 224 -5.00 -8.60 -27.77
CA LYS A 224 -4.75 -8.04 -26.44
C LYS A 224 -3.28 -7.81 -26.14
N GLY A 225 -3.00 -6.71 -25.44
CA GLY A 225 -1.76 -6.44 -24.72
C GLY A 225 -1.90 -6.82 -23.25
N GLU A 226 -0.80 -7.15 -22.59
CA GLU A 226 -0.79 -7.62 -21.21
C GLU A 226 0.48 -7.21 -20.46
N VAL A 227 0.33 -6.89 -19.18
CA VAL A 227 1.42 -6.75 -18.20
C VAL A 227 1.18 -7.74 -17.07
N LYS A 228 2.23 -8.47 -16.69
CA LYS A 228 2.23 -9.38 -15.53
C LYS A 228 3.51 -9.17 -14.72
N ASN A 229 3.34 -8.91 -13.43
CA ASN A 229 4.42 -8.81 -12.46
C ASN A 229 4.26 -9.89 -11.40
N THR A 230 5.36 -10.47 -10.97
CA THR A 230 5.41 -11.39 -9.84
C THR A 230 6.63 -11.08 -8.99
N ASP A 231 6.43 -10.85 -7.71
CA ASP A 231 7.47 -10.48 -6.76
C ASP A 231 7.44 -11.40 -5.53
N LEU A 232 8.62 -11.79 -5.08
CA LEU A 232 8.87 -12.42 -3.80
C LEU A 232 9.73 -11.49 -2.96
N THR A 233 9.24 -11.13 -1.79
CA THR A 233 9.95 -10.33 -0.80
C THR A 233 10.21 -11.15 0.44
N ILE A 234 11.48 -11.22 0.85
CA ILE A 234 11.89 -11.70 2.18
C ILE A 234 12.44 -10.51 2.93
N ALA A 235 11.89 -10.20 4.10
CA ALA A 235 12.27 -9.01 4.83
C ALA A 235 12.56 -9.28 6.31
N VAL A 236 13.40 -8.43 6.87
CA VAL A 236 13.60 -8.31 8.31
C VAL A 236 13.57 -6.84 8.68
N GLY A 237 12.82 -6.49 9.74
CA GLY A 237 12.74 -5.13 10.23
C GLY A 237 12.59 -5.06 11.74
N LYS A 238 12.95 -3.90 12.31
CA LYS A 238 12.81 -3.63 13.74
C LYS A 238 12.61 -2.16 14.01
N THR A 239 11.73 -1.87 14.97
CA THR A 239 11.61 -0.56 15.59
C THR A 239 12.33 -0.59 16.94
N LYS A 240 13.29 0.30 17.14
CA LYS A 240 14.07 0.45 18.38
C LYS A 240 13.77 1.80 19.01
N GLU A 241 13.38 1.77 20.28
CA GLU A 241 13.31 2.98 21.10
C GLU A 241 14.73 3.48 21.40
N ILE A 242 14.99 4.75 21.09
CA ILE A 242 16.26 5.43 21.35
C ILE A 242 16.16 6.26 22.64
N SER A 243 15.00 6.87 22.85
CA SER A 243 14.61 7.60 24.06
C SER A 243 13.10 7.52 24.23
N ALA A 244 12.58 8.05 25.35
CA ALA A 244 11.13 8.12 25.59
C ALA A 244 10.35 8.88 24.50
N THR A 245 11.02 9.75 23.73
CA THR A 245 10.42 10.57 22.67
C THR A 245 10.92 10.21 21.28
N SER A 246 11.85 9.27 21.13
CA SER A 246 12.53 9.03 19.85
C SER A 246 12.64 7.56 19.52
N ARG A 247 12.33 7.22 18.27
CA ARG A 247 12.29 5.85 17.74
C ARG A 247 13.10 5.80 16.45
N MET A 248 13.86 4.73 16.27
CA MET A 248 14.53 4.40 15.02
C MET A 248 13.94 3.12 14.46
N ASN A 249 13.50 3.16 13.21
CA ASN A 249 13.07 1.98 12.47
C ASN A 249 14.09 1.65 11.40
N TRP A 250 14.32 0.37 11.16
CA TRP A 250 15.11 -0.07 10.02
C TRP A 250 14.57 -1.37 9.46
N ASP A 251 14.84 -1.57 8.19
CA ASP A 251 14.47 -2.79 7.47
C ASP A 251 15.43 -3.11 6.34
N VAL A 252 15.49 -4.40 6.03
CA VAL A 252 16.21 -4.95 4.88
C VAL A 252 15.23 -5.85 4.15
N ASN A 253 15.04 -5.60 2.85
CA ASN A 253 14.14 -6.39 2.01
C ASN A 253 14.96 -7.03 0.90
N TYR A 254 14.84 -8.33 0.70
CA TYR A 254 15.33 -9.00 -0.50
C TYR A 254 14.16 -9.21 -1.45
N ASN A 255 14.16 -8.49 -2.57
CA ASN A 255 13.11 -8.54 -3.56
C ASN A 255 13.62 -9.20 -4.83
N THR A 256 12.90 -10.21 -5.31
CA THR A 256 13.18 -10.88 -6.57
C THR A 256 11.88 -11.12 -7.33
N GLY A 257 11.91 -10.90 -8.63
CA GLY A 257 10.70 -10.94 -9.41
C GLY A 257 10.91 -10.88 -10.91
N ASP A 258 9.80 -11.01 -11.61
CA ASP A 258 9.69 -10.98 -13.06
C ASP A 258 8.59 -9.99 -13.45
N ALA A 259 8.87 -9.10 -14.39
CA ALA A 259 7.91 -8.27 -15.09
C ALA A 259 7.84 -8.73 -16.55
N LYS A 260 6.64 -8.97 -17.05
CA LYS A 260 6.37 -9.38 -18.43
C LYS A 260 5.44 -8.39 -19.08
N THR A 261 5.75 -7.98 -20.30
CA THR A 261 4.96 -7.07 -21.10
C THR A 261 4.77 -7.63 -22.49
N LYS A 262 3.53 -7.69 -22.94
CA LYS A 262 3.15 -7.99 -24.32
C LYS A 262 2.38 -6.80 -24.87
N ASN A 263 2.88 -6.20 -25.94
CA ASN A 263 2.15 -5.10 -26.58
C ASN A 263 0.91 -5.62 -27.32
N VAL A 264 -0.05 -4.71 -27.48
CA VAL A 264 -1.20 -4.89 -28.37
C VAL A 264 -0.71 -5.25 -29.78
N ALA A 265 -1.53 -5.98 -30.54
CA ALA A 265 -1.21 -6.50 -31.88
C ALA A 265 -0.19 -7.66 -31.91
N GLY A 266 -0.02 -8.35 -30.77
CA GLY A 266 0.66 -9.66 -30.77
C GLY A 266 2.18 -9.59 -30.88
N ALA A 267 2.79 -8.47 -30.48
CA ALA A 267 4.25 -8.38 -30.37
C ALA A 267 4.82 -9.46 -29.44
N ALA A 268 6.10 -9.76 -29.60
CA ALA A 268 6.80 -10.70 -28.72
C ALA A 268 6.77 -10.20 -27.26
N GLU A 269 6.59 -11.14 -26.31
CA GLU A 269 6.64 -10.85 -24.88
C GLU A 269 8.04 -10.37 -24.49
N THR A 270 8.11 -9.22 -23.84
CA THR A 270 9.32 -8.73 -23.18
C THR A 270 9.28 -9.13 -21.71
N LYS A 271 10.30 -9.86 -21.25
CA LYS A 271 10.48 -10.25 -19.85
C LYS A 271 11.70 -9.54 -19.28
N THR A 272 11.51 -8.92 -18.12
CA THR A 272 12.57 -8.32 -17.31
C THR A 272 12.54 -8.97 -15.93
N LYS A 273 13.66 -9.55 -15.52
CA LYS A 273 13.84 -10.01 -14.14
C LYS A 273 14.47 -8.91 -13.32
N HIS A 274 14.16 -8.84 -12.04
CA HIS A 274 14.85 -7.94 -11.13
C HIS A 274 15.25 -8.64 -9.85
N THR A 275 16.35 -8.16 -9.27
CA THR A 275 16.81 -8.56 -7.94
C THR A 275 17.38 -7.33 -7.25
N ASN A 276 16.82 -6.98 -6.10
CA ASN A 276 17.30 -5.85 -5.32
C ASN A 276 17.26 -6.12 -3.82
N LEU A 277 18.12 -5.40 -3.10
CA LEU A 277 18.19 -5.44 -1.64
C LEU A 277 18.08 -4.02 -1.08
N PRO A 278 16.86 -3.46 -0.95
CA PRO A 278 16.66 -2.19 -0.28
C PRO A 278 16.97 -2.29 1.21
N VAL A 279 17.66 -1.29 1.71
CA VAL A 279 17.85 -1.01 3.13
C VAL A 279 17.23 0.34 3.42
N THR A 280 16.36 0.38 4.42
CA THR A 280 15.70 1.62 4.87
C THR A 280 16.04 1.86 6.34
N ILE A 281 16.35 3.11 6.66
CA ILE A 281 16.48 3.58 8.04
C ILE A 281 15.58 4.80 8.18
N GLY A 282 14.63 4.72 9.11
CA GLY A 282 13.76 5.81 9.51
C GLY A 282 13.99 6.23 10.95
N PHE A 283 13.64 7.48 11.23
CA PHE A 283 13.69 8.07 12.56
C PHE A 283 12.42 8.88 12.78
N GLU A 284 11.82 8.72 13.95
CA GLU A 284 10.63 9.44 14.39
C GLU A 284 10.88 10.00 15.79
N THR A 285 10.56 11.28 16.01
CA THR A 285 10.76 11.93 17.29
C THR A 285 9.64 12.91 17.64
N ASP A 286 9.18 12.86 18.88
CA ASP A 286 8.30 13.87 19.46
C ASP A 286 9.16 15.10 19.76
N ALA A 287 9.17 16.07 18.83
CA ALA A 287 9.93 17.31 18.98
C ALA A 287 9.32 18.21 20.08
N THR A 288 7.99 18.19 20.20
CA THR A 288 7.22 18.78 21.30
C THR A 288 5.96 17.93 21.55
N SER A 289 5.17 18.26 22.57
CA SER A 289 3.89 17.55 22.82
C SER A 289 2.89 17.65 21.67
N TRP A 290 3.00 18.69 20.83
CA TRP A 290 2.11 18.93 19.69
C TRP A 290 2.76 18.63 18.34
N LEU A 291 4.05 18.27 18.29
CA LEU A 291 4.79 18.07 17.03
C LEU A 291 5.61 16.78 17.06
N VAL A 292 5.33 15.89 16.12
CA VAL A 292 6.18 14.75 15.79
C VAL A 292 6.87 15.03 14.46
N LEU A 293 8.18 14.80 14.41
CA LEU A 293 8.98 14.88 13.19
C LEU A 293 9.45 13.49 12.80
N ARG A 294 9.49 13.23 11.50
CA ARG A 294 9.98 11.96 10.97
C ARG A 294 10.71 12.12 9.66
N GLY A 295 11.59 11.18 9.38
CA GLY A 295 12.18 11.03 8.07
C GLY A 295 12.87 9.69 7.91
N SER A 296 13.21 9.37 6.68
CA SER A 296 13.88 8.13 6.32
C SER A 296 14.82 8.32 5.16
N VAL A 297 15.81 7.43 5.11
CA VAL A 297 16.71 7.23 3.98
C VAL A 297 16.57 5.78 3.55
N SER A 298 16.37 5.55 2.27
CA SER A 298 16.33 4.22 1.67
C SER A 298 17.30 4.14 0.50
N GLN A 299 17.98 3.00 0.35
CA GLN A 299 18.89 2.76 -0.76
C GLN A 299 18.94 1.26 -1.08
N LYS A 300 19.07 0.92 -2.37
CA LYS A 300 19.37 -0.45 -2.80
C LYS A 300 20.87 -0.69 -2.70
N VAL A 301 21.29 -1.63 -1.87
CA VAL A 301 22.70 -1.95 -1.61
C VAL A 301 23.01 -3.37 -2.07
N LEU A 302 24.25 -3.65 -2.51
CA LEU A 302 24.75 -4.95 -3.00
C LEU A 302 24.05 -5.51 -4.25
N PHE A 303 22.73 -5.60 -4.24
CA PHE A 303 21.89 -6.05 -5.34
C PHE A 303 20.99 -4.90 -5.81
N ASN A 304 21.12 -4.54 -7.08
CA ASN A 304 20.30 -3.53 -7.74
C ASN A 304 20.30 -3.79 -9.25
N GLU A 305 19.94 -5.00 -9.66
CA GLU A 305 20.09 -5.47 -11.04
C GLU A 305 18.75 -5.72 -11.72
N THR A 306 18.70 -5.44 -13.02
CA THR A 306 17.67 -5.90 -13.95
C THR A 306 18.30 -6.78 -15.02
N LYS A 307 17.57 -7.81 -15.47
CA LYS A 307 18.00 -8.76 -16.51
C LYS A 307 16.95 -8.83 -17.61
N ASP A 308 17.34 -8.56 -18.85
CA ASP A 308 16.44 -8.56 -20.01
C ASP A 308 16.19 -9.98 -20.59
N ASN A 309 15.37 -10.04 -21.64
CA ASN A 309 15.08 -11.24 -22.42
C ASN A 309 16.31 -11.97 -22.96
N ASN A 310 17.37 -11.23 -23.26
CA ASN A 310 18.63 -11.77 -23.79
C ASN A 310 19.57 -12.22 -22.68
N GLY A 311 19.11 -12.12 -21.43
CA GLY A 311 19.87 -12.43 -20.24
C GLY A 311 20.96 -11.42 -19.90
N LYS A 312 20.96 -10.25 -20.53
CA LYS A 312 21.92 -9.18 -20.23
C LYS A 312 21.50 -8.46 -18.97
N LYS A 313 22.47 -8.18 -18.10
CA LYS A 313 22.26 -7.51 -16.81
C LYS A 313 22.60 -6.03 -16.90
N LYS A 314 21.87 -5.20 -16.16
CA LYS A 314 22.18 -3.79 -15.92
C LYS A 314 21.97 -3.46 -14.45
N THR A 315 22.92 -2.75 -13.85
CA THR A 315 22.74 -2.12 -12.54
C THR A 315 21.89 -0.87 -12.69
N ASN A 316 20.87 -0.69 -11.86
CA ASN A 316 20.07 0.54 -11.90
C ASN A 316 20.92 1.73 -11.41
N ALA A 317 20.55 2.94 -11.83
CA ALA A 317 21.20 4.20 -11.41
C ALA A 317 20.97 4.48 -9.92
N ASP A 318 21.38 5.65 -9.42
CA ASP A 318 21.18 6.06 -8.03
C ASP A 318 19.76 5.72 -7.52
N THR A 319 19.69 5.13 -6.34
CA THR A 319 18.46 4.65 -5.71
C THR A 319 18.23 5.26 -4.34
N THR A 320 19.07 6.21 -3.96
CA THR A 320 18.98 6.88 -2.67
C THR A 320 17.73 7.75 -2.67
N SER A 321 16.84 7.49 -1.72
CA SER A 321 15.64 8.29 -1.47
C SER A 321 15.68 8.83 -0.05
N VAL A 322 15.34 10.11 0.09
CA VAL A 322 15.17 10.77 1.38
C VAL A 322 13.76 11.33 1.44
N ILE A 323 13.03 10.98 2.50
CA ILE A 323 11.64 11.39 2.69
C ILE A 323 11.48 11.93 4.12
N GLY A 324 10.67 12.98 4.28
CA GLY A 324 10.37 13.58 5.57
C GLY A 324 8.87 13.69 5.80
N GLY A 325 8.48 14.00 7.03
CA GLY A 325 7.09 14.30 7.38
C GLY A 325 6.95 14.82 8.80
N ALA A 326 5.74 15.22 9.15
CA ALA A 326 5.41 15.70 10.48
C ALA A 326 3.95 15.41 10.84
N THR A 327 3.69 15.25 12.13
CA THR A 327 2.32 15.22 12.68
C THR A 327 2.13 16.31 13.70
N LEU A 328 1.00 17.01 13.59
CA LEU A 328 0.50 17.93 14.59
C LEU A 328 -0.52 17.20 15.49
N ASN A 329 -0.26 17.19 16.79
CA ASN A 329 -1.09 16.53 17.79
C ASN A 329 -1.96 17.54 18.55
N PHE A 330 -3.27 17.35 18.51
CA PHE A 330 -4.29 18.15 19.20
C PHE A 330 -5.16 17.23 20.08
N GLY A 331 -4.51 16.56 21.03
CA GLY A 331 -5.17 15.56 21.90
C GLY A 331 -5.61 14.33 21.11
N LYS A 332 -6.92 14.15 20.95
CA LYS A 332 -7.53 13.04 20.19
C LYS A 332 -7.47 13.25 18.67
N LEU A 333 -7.29 14.50 18.23
CA LEU A 333 -7.17 14.89 16.84
C LEU A 333 -5.68 14.91 16.44
N LYS A 334 -5.36 14.37 15.27
CA LYS A 334 -4.03 14.46 14.67
C LYS A 334 -4.13 14.88 13.22
N VAL A 335 -3.18 15.71 12.79
CA VAL A 335 -3.01 16.13 11.41
C VAL A 335 -1.62 15.71 10.96
N ASP A 336 -1.56 14.74 10.06
CA ASP A 336 -0.32 14.20 9.54
C ASP A 336 -0.05 14.74 8.13
N GLY A 337 1.22 14.95 7.80
CA GLY A 337 1.61 15.27 6.45
C GLY A 337 3.02 14.83 6.11
N SER A 338 3.21 14.46 4.85
CA SER A 338 4.50 14.02 4.31
C SER A 338 5.04 15.06 3.35
N LEU A 339 6.36 15.20 3.34
CA LEU A 339 7.07 15.80 2.24
C LEU A 339 7.16 14.75 1.14
N GLU A 340 6.75 15.10 -0.08
CA GLU A 340 7.02 14.24 -1.22
C GLU A 340 8.54 14.13 -1.41
N GLY A 341 9.05 12.91 -1.28
CA GLY A 341 10.47 12.62 -1.42
C GLY A 341 10.97 13.02 -2.79
N SER A 342 12.18 13.58 -2.85
CA SER A 342 12.86 13.77 -4.12
C SER A 342 13.30 12.41 -4.65
N ASN A 343 12.84 12.05 -5.86
CA ASN A 343 13.42 10.93 -6.60
C ASN A 343 14.93 11.16 -6.80
N ALA A 344 15.67 10.05 -6.88
CA ALA A 344 17.13 9.90 -6.80
C ALA A 344 18.00 10.76 -7.77
N ALA A 345 17.41 11.64 -8.59
CA ALA A 345 18.13 12.45 -9.57
C ALA A 345 18.30 13.93 -9.18
N GLY A 346 18.02 14.34 -7.93
CA GLY A 346 18.23 15.75 -7.59
C GLY A 346 18.10 16.20 -6.14
N GLY A 347 17.73 15.33 -5.19
CA GLY A 347 17.75 15.65 -3.75
C GLY A 347 17.10 16.99 -3.38
N LYS A 348 16.05 17.40 -4.09
CA LYS A 348 15.38 18.69 -3.86
C LYS A 348 14.31 18.50 -2.79
N LEU A 349 14.49 19.13 -1.63
CA LEU A 349 13.42 19.32 -0.67
C LEU A 349 12.43 20.34 -1.27
N ASN A 350 11.26 19.89 -1.71
CA ASN A 350 10.22 20.78 -2.20
C ASN A 350 9.32 21.22 -1.04
N ALA A 351 9.62 22.39 -0.47
CA ALA A 351 8.76 22.98 0.56
C ALA A 351 7.42 23.50 0.02
N SER A 352 7.27 23.63 -1.30
CA SER A 352 6.00 24.05 -1.93
C SER A 352 4.90 22.98 -1.82
N THR A 353 5.28 21.74 -1.49
CA THR A 353 4.39 20.61 -1.23
C THR A 353 4.49 20.13 0.22
N LEU A 354 4.96 20.98 1.15
CA LEU A 354 4.90 20.72 2.58
C LEU A 354 3.43 20.58 2.99
N LEU A 355 3.05 19.41 3.53
CA LEU A 355 1.65 19.02 3.78
C LEU A 355 0.81 18.85 2.49
N ALA A 356 1.40 18.40 1.39
CA ALA A 356 0.64 18.09 0.17
C ALA A 356 -0.30 16.90 0.39
N ASN A 357 0.21 15.81 0.97
CA ASN A 357 -0.63 14.70 1.41
C ASN A 357 -0.93 14.91 2.89
N VAL A 358 -2.19 15.23 3.19
CA VAL A 358 -2.68 15.48 4.54
C VAL A 358 -3.61 14.36 4.92
N ALA A 359 -3.53 13.97 6.18
CA ALA A 359 -4.54 13.12 6.74
C ALA A 359 -4.86 13.48 8.17
N VAL A 360 -6.15 13.38 8.48
CA VAL A 360 -6.74 13.81 9.74
C VAL A 360 -7.35 12.61 10.43
N HIS A 361 -6.91 12.35 11.66
CA HIS A 361 -7.43 11.28 12.50
C HIS A 361 -8.11 11.84 13.73
N TYR A 362 -9.25 11.27 14.09
CA TYR A 362 -9.87 11.49 15.39
C TYR A 362 -10.08 10.15 16.09
N TRP A 363 -9.44 9.98 17.25
CA TRP A 363 -9.54 8.78 18.10
C TRP A 363 -10.53 9.04 19.23
N PHE A 364 -11.60 8.25 19.35
CA PHE A 364 -12.67 8.51 20.33
C PHE A 364 -12.55 7.67 21.61
#